data_AF-A0A522TWV7-F1
#
_entry.id   AF-A0A522TWV7-F1
#
_cell.length_a   1.000
_cell.length_b   1.000
_cell.length_c   1.000
_cell.angle_alpha   90.00
_cell.angle_beta   90.00
_cell.angle_gamma   90.00
#
_symmetry.space_group_name_H-M   'P 1'
#
loop_
_entity.id
_entity.type
_entity.pdbx_description
1 polymer ?
#
loop_
_entity_poly.entity_id
_entity_poly.type
_entity_poly.pdbx_seq_one_letter_code
_entity_poly.pdbx_strand_id
1 'polypeptide(L)' 'MTRYGYFDSPLGPLLLARDSAGLCQLTFEHHKHPRPIQEDWLRDDQAFIETCEQLGAYFSGKRRSFDLPLSLRGTAFQK' A
#
# COMPACT_ATOMS: atom_id res chain seq x y z
N MET A 1 -2.27 15.10 -4.16
CA MET A 1 -1.06 14.83 -3.38
C MET A 1 -1.08 13.37 -2.97
N THR A 2 -0.04 12.61 -3.28
CA THR A 2 0.06 11.21 -2.84
C THR A 2 0.82 11.15 -1.53
N ARG A 3 0.36 10.31 -0.60
CA ARG A 3 1.05 10.01 0.65
C ARG A 3 1.64 8.62 0.59
N TYR A 4 2.74 8.40 1.27
CA TYR A 4 3.36 7.09 1.38
C TYR A 4 3.80 6.78 2.80
N GLY A 5 3.92 5.49 3.09
CA GLY A 5 4.38 4.96 4.36
C GLY A 5 4.83 3.52 4.21
N TYR A 6 5.24 2.91 5.32
CA TYR A 6 5.77 1.55 5.33
C TYR A 6 5.02 0.63 6.29
N PHE A 7 5.00 -0.66 5.95
CA PHE A 7 4.50 -1.72 6.81
C PHE A 7 5.49 -2.89 6.86
N ASP A 8 5.94 -3.25 8.05
CA ASP A 8 6.80 -4.41 8.25
C ASP A 8 5.98 -5.69 8.20
N SER A 9 6.08 -6.42 7.08
CA SER A 9 5.41 -7.71 6.92
C SER A 9 6.34 -8.89 7.22
N PRO A 10 5.80 -10.10 7.49
CA PRO A 10 6.60 -11.32 7.58
C PRO A 10 7.42 -11.65 6.33
N LEU A 11 7.11 -11.01 5.20
CA LEU A 11 7.79 -11.16 3.91
C LEU A 11 8.77 -10.01 3.61
N GLY A 12 8.99 -9.10 4.58
CA GLY A 12 9.81 -7.90 4.45
C GLY A 12 8.98 -6.60 4.36
N PRO A 13 9.66 -5.44 4.29
CA PRO A 13 8.98 -4.13 4.25
C PRO A 13 8.12 -3.96 3.00
N LEU A 14 6.89 -3.49 3.22
CA LEU A 14 5.96 -3.07 2.18
C LEU A 14 5.94 -1.54 2.12
N LEU A 15 6.15 -1.00 0.92
CA LEU A 15 5.83 0.38 0.60
C LEU A 15 4.34 0.48 0.30
N LEU A 16 3.67 1.39 1.00
CA LEU A 16 2.27 1.74 0.84
C LEU A 16 2.17 3.14 0.25
N ALA A 17 1.30 3.36 -0.72
CA ALA A 17 0.99 4.69 -1.22
C ALA A 17 -0.52 4.86 -1.45
N ARG A 18 -1.03 6.05 -1.12
CA ARG A 18 -2.43 6.41 -1.30
C ARG A 18 -2.58 7.84 -1.81
N ASP A 19 -3.58 8.04 -2.65
CA ASP A 19 -4.05 9.36 -3.03
C ASP A 19 -5.38 9.67 -2.32
N SER A 20 -6.07 10.73 -2.75
CA SER A 20 -7.36 11.14 -2.20
C SER A 20 -8.49 10.13 -2.46
N ALA A 21 -8.36 9.27 -3.47
CA ALA A 21 -9.37 8.26 -3.83
C ALA A 21 -9.13 6.93 -3.11
N GLY A 22 -7.90 6.58 -2.75
CA GLY A 22 -7.61 5.35 -2.03
C GLY A 22 -6.16 4.87 -2.14
N LEU A 23 -5.92 3.64 -1.69
CA LEU A 23 -4.64 2.95 -1.84
C LEU A 23 -4.35 2.74 -3.34
N CYS A 24 -3.25 3.31 -3.81
CA CYS A 24 -2.86 3.25 -5.22
C CYS A 24 -1.60 2.41 -5.45
N GLN A 25 -0.83 2.11 -4.41
CA GLN A 25 0.33 1.23 -4.50
C GLN A 25 0.53 0.42 -3.21
N LEU A 26 0.85 -0.86 -3.37
CA LEU A 26 1.36 -1.74 -2.34
C LEU A 26 2.42 -2.62 -3.00
N THR A 27 3.68 -2.45 -2.60
CA THR A 27 4.83 -3.10 -3.24
C THR A 27 5.89 -3.49 -2.22
N PHE A 28 6.53 -4.64 -2.40
CA PHE A 28 7.74 -4.98 -1.65
C PHE A 28 8.86 -4.00 -1.97
N GLU A 29 9.53 -3.49 -0.94
CA GLU A 29 10.64 -2.54 -1.12
C GLU A 29 11.79 -3.17 -1.93
N HIS A 30 12.11 -4.44 -1.67
CA HIS A 30 13.20 -5.16 -2.34
C HIS A 30 12.76 -6.00 -3.54
N HIS A 31 11.78 -5.53 -4.31
CA HIS A 31 11.35 -6.24 -5.52
C HIS A 31 12.36 -6.11 -6.68
N LYS A 32 12.45 -7.12 -7.56
CA LYS A 32 13.35 -7.12 -8.74
C LYS A 32 13.12 -5.93 -9.67
N HIS A 33 11.87 -5.43 -9.71
CA HIS A 33 11.47 -4.23 -10.42
C HIS A 33 10.71 -3.32 -9.44
N PRO A 34 11.44 -2.52 -8.63
CA PRO A 34 10.81 -1.67 -7.65
C PRO A 34 9.99 -0.57 -8.34
N ARG A 35 8.84 -0.21 -7.77
CA ARG A 35 8.16 1.03 -8.11
C ARG A 35 8.64 2.10 -7.14
N PRO A 36 9.51 3.03 -7.58
CA PRO A 36 10.11 4.00 -6.67
C PRO A 36 9.06 5.00 -6.16
N ILE A 37 9.35 5.57 -5.00
CA ILE A 37 8.65 6.74 -4.48
C ILE A 37 8.86 7.90 -5.47
N GLN A 38 7.80 8.62 -5.81
CA GLN A 38 7.90 9.80 -6.68
C GLN A 38 8.24 11.04 -5.85
N GLU A 39 8.91 12.02 -6.48
CA GLU A 39 9.42 13.21 -5.80
C GLU A 39 8.31 14.05 -5.13
N ASP A 40 7.08 14.00 -5.64
CA ASP A 40 5.92 14.74 -5.14
C ASP A 40 5.17 14.01 -4.01
N TRP A 41 5.62 12.82 -3.62
CA TRP A 41 4.98 12.05 -2.55
C TRP A 41 5.44 12.52 -1.18
N LEU A 42 4.49 12.62 -0.26
CA LEU A 42 4.76 13.01 1.12
C LEU A 42 4.71 11.80 2.05
N ARG A 43 5.73 11.65 2.90
CA ARG A 43 5.71 10.62 3.93
C ARG A 43 4.66 10.97 4.98
N ASP A 44 3.73 10.05 5.21
CA ASP A 44 2.69 10.16 6.23
C ASP A 44 2.24 8.74 6.64
N ASP A 45 2.95 8.16 7.60
CA ASP A 45 2.67 6.81 8.11
C ASP A 45 1.28 6.75 8.81
N GLN A 46 0.78 7.88 9.32
CA GLN A 46 -0.55 7.96 9.96
C GLN A 46 -1.69 7.82 8.94
N ALA A 47 -1.43 8.13 7.67
CA ALA A 47 -2.41 7.93 6.60
C ALA A 47 -2.72 6.45 6.30
N PHE A 48 -2.01 5.51 6.93
CA PHE A 48 -2.12 4.07 6.65
C PHE A 48 -2.54 3.23 7.86
N ILE A 49 -3.00 3.83 8.96
CA ILE A 49 -3.40 3.09 10.17
C ILE A 49 -4.35 1.94 9.84
N GLU A 50 -5.44 2.23 9.13
CA GLU A 50 -6.42 1.21 8.73
C GLU A 50 -5.79 0.12 7.85
N THR A 51 -5.02 0.52 6.81
CA THR A 51 -4.31 -0.42 5.93
C THR A 51 -3.40 -1.35 6.73
N CYS A 52 -2.62 -0.81 7.66
CA CYS A 52 -1.71 -1.56 8.52
C CYS A 52 -2.45 -2.53 9.44
N GLU A 53 -3.57 -2.13 10.03
CA GLU A 53 -4.44 -3.01 10.82
C GLU A 53 -4.98 -4.18 9.99
N GLN A 54 -5.47 -3.90 8.77
CA GLN A 54 -6.00 -4.95 7.90
C GLN A 54 -4.89 -5.91 7.45
N LEU A 55 -3.71 -5.40 7.09
CA LEU A 55 -2.55 -6.21 6.74
C LEU A 55 -2.07 -7.07 7.91
N GLY A 56 -2.01 -6.52 9.13
CA GLY A 56 -1.66 -7.30 10.33
C GLY A 56 -2.65 -8.44 10.60
N ALA A 57 -3.96 -8.18 10.45
CA ALA A 57 -4.98 -9.21 10.57
C ALA A 57 -4.88 -10.27 9.46
N TYR A 58 -4.52 -9.86 8.24
CA TYR A 58 -4.30 -10.77 7.11
C TYR A 58 -3.08 -11.68 7.35
N PHE A 59 -1.93 -11.11 7.72
CA PHE A 59 -0.71 -11.87 7.97
C PHE A 59 -0.80 -12.77 9.21
N SER A 60 -1.66 -12.44 10.19
CA SER A 60 -1.98 -13.32 11.32
C SER A 60 -3.05 -14.38 11.03
N GLY A 61 -3.58 -14.44 9.80
CA GLY A 61 -4.60 -15.40 9.37
C GLY A 61 -6.02 -15.12 9.88
N LYS A 62 -6.24 -13.98 10.55
CA LYS A 62 -7.54 -13.56 11.11
C LYS A 62 -8.47 -12.92 10.08
N ARG A 63 -7.91 -12.47 8.95
CA ARG A 63 -8.63 -11.78 7.88
C ARG A 63 -8.36 -12.44 6.53
N ARG A 64 -9.41 -12.58 5.71
CA ARG A 64 -9.32 -13.11 4.34
C ARG A 64 -9.80 -12.13 3.27
N SER A 65 -10.45 -11.04 3.66
CA SER A 65 -10.94 -9.99 2.76
C SER A 65 -10.54 -8.60 3.27
N PHE A 66 -10.27 -7.68 2.35
CA PHE A 66 -9.97 -6.29 2.66
C PHE A 66 -11.20 -5.42 2.38
N ASP A 67 -11.36 -4.39 3.21
CA ASP A 67 -12.34 -3.33 3.01
C ASP A 67 -11.56 -2.01 3.04
N LEU A 68 -10.90 -1.71 1.92
CA LEU A 68 -10.05 -0.54 1.76
C LEU A 68 -10.40 0.15 0.44
N PRO A 69 -10.52 1.49 0.42
CA PRO A 69 -10.71 2.20 -0.84
C PRO A 69 -9.46 2.03 -1.72
N LEU A 70 -9.65 1.65 -2.99
CA LEU A 70 -8.58 1.44 -3.94
C LEU A 70 -8.63 2.50 -5.05
N SER A 71 -7.46 3.04 -5.39
CA SER A 71 -7.25 3.94 -6.53
C SER A 71 -6.37 3.23 -7.55
N LEU A 72 -6.94 2.24 -8.23
CA LEU A 72 -6.21 1.41 -9.19
C LEU A 72 -5.94 2.19 -10.48
N ARG A 73 -4.66 2.34 -10.81
CA ARG A 73 -4.19 2.94 -12.07
C ARG A 73 -3.59 1.86 -12.95
N GLY A 74 -4.16 1.68 -14.13
CA GLY A 74 -3.74 0.67 -15.09
C GLY A 74 -4.48 0.85 -16.41
N THR A 75 -4.08 0.07 -17.41
CA THR A 75 -4.80 -0.01 -18.69
C THR A 75 -6.21 -0.58 -18.47
N ALA A 76 -7.09 -0.43 -19.46
CA ALA A 76 -8.43 -1.02 -19.39
C ALA A 76 -8.43 -2.55 -19.18
N PHE A 77 -7.37 -3.24 -19.60
CA PHE A 77 -7.19 -4.67 -19.37
C PHE A 77 -6.73 -5.00 -17.94
N GLN A 78 -6.06 -4.06 -17.26
CA GLN A 78 -5.53 -4.23 -15.91
C GLN A 78 -6.49 -3.79 -14.80
N LYS A 79 -7.55 -3.05 -15.15
CA LYS A 79 -8.64 -2.68 -14.25
C LYS A 79 -9.63 -3.84 -14.13
#